data_AF-A0ABD2PXA5-F1
#
_entry.id   AF-A0ABD2PXA5-F1
#
_cell.length_a   1.000
_cell.length_b   1.000
_cell.length_c   1.000
_cell.angle_alpha   90.00
_cell.angle_beta   90.00
_cell.angle_gamma   90.00
#
_symmetry.space_group_name_H-M   'P 1'
#
loop_
_entity.id
_entity.type
_entity.pdbx_description
1 polymer ?
#
loop_
_entity_poly.entity_id
_entity_poly.type
_entity_poly.pdbx_seq_one_letter_code
_entity_poly.pdbx_strand_id
1 'polypeptide(L)'
;MSFTSFSHHKCDADLQRITECSSFSIDDKFTVPCLVDNKHKVQDKMCFQFLNRIAPVIFSDYHLIYNFVQYCGSDIEKFSCGRAQSFDPTGTHSQSYTMECLQLRLPNLESNCRNEILKIAELQSDDWHLDRALYYACIKDKEEFCANVPSGNGRVIDCLKLHKLDQGFSEKCATRISNRQRLAQYDYKVDFEVYEECKEDVELHACAHQLPSEAVSKHTTMNAVILCLENVYHDYMMGTKHVSISGKCKNRIDQLRSSMLRDYRISPELILNCELTMKEHCDKDNTLTCLIGLVRKGKDLVPKNCENAVHNTLKMVKVANEVHVDPVIRHACSQLLEGKCRPIEDKNELKTAATSDTFECLISHIEDPGMTPSCIKHMHEIAFFIARDVTVDQNLLE
;
A
#
# COMPACT_ATOMS: atom_id res chain seq x y z
N MET A 1 -0.05 -24.41 -37.35
CA MET A 1 -1.06 -24.14 -36.29
C MET A 1 -0.81 -22.73 -35.81
N SER A 2 -1.81 -21.85 -35.85
CA SER A 2 -1.70 -20.48 -35.33
C SER A 2 -1.50 -20.51 -33.81
N PHE A 3 -0.84 -19.49 -33.25
CA PHE A 3 -0.66 -19.33 -31.80
C PHE A 3 -2.01 -19.36 -31.04
N THR A 4 -3.07 -18.85 -31.67
CA THR A 4 -4.47 -18.90 -31.21
C THR A 4 -5.02 -20.32 -31.13
N SER A 5 -4.80 -21.15 -32.16
CA SER A 5 -5.23 -22.56 -32.17
C SER A 5 -4.57 -23.41 -31.08
N PHE A 6 -3.31 -23.14 -30.72
CA PHE A 6 -2.61 -23.84 -29.63
C PHE A 6 -3.08 -23.39 -28.24
N SER A 7 -3.48 -22.12 -28.12
CA SER A 7 -3.95 -21.53 -26.86
C SER A 7 -5.36 -22.04 -26.50
N HIS A 8 -6.25 -22.16 -27.49
CA HIS A 8 -7.59 -22.73 -27.32
C HIS A 8 -7.55 -24.16 -26.77
N HIS A 9 -6.78 -25.06 -27.40
CA HIS A 9 -6.70 -26.46 -26.97
C HIS A 9 -6.24 -26.65 -25.50
N LYS A 10 -5.49 -25.69 -24.93
CA LYS A 10 -5.04 -25.77 -23.53
C LYS A 10 -6.05 -25.24 -22.53
N CYS A 11 -6.98 -24.40 -22.96
CA CYS A 11 -7.89 -23.65 -22.08
C CYS A 11 -9.37 -23.87 -22.40
N ASP A 12 -9.73 -24.80 -23.30
CA ASP A 12 -11.12 -25.02 -23.75
C ASP A 12 -12.11 -25.24 -22.59
N ALA A 13 -11.72 -26.02 -21.58
CA ALA A 13 -12.56 -26.26 -20.40
C ALA A 13 -12.80 -25.00 -19.56
N ASP A 14 -11.81 -24.12 -19.44
CA ASP A 14 -11.94 -22.84 -18.74
C ASP A 14 -12.70 -21.81 -19.58
N LEU A 15 -12.53 -21.82 -20.91
CA LEU A 15 -13.26 -20.94 -21.82
C LEU A 15 -14.77 -21.21 -21.80
N GLN A 16 -15.19 -22.46 -21.64
CA GLN A 16 -16.60 -22.80 -21.46
C GLN A 16 -17.16 -22.27 -20.14
N ARG A 17 -16.32 -22.15 -19.10
CA ARG A 17 -16.73 -21.69 -17.76
C ARG A 17 -16.71 -20.17 -17.66
N ILE A 18 -15.71 -19.53 -18.26
CA ILE A 18 -15.49 -18.08 -18.26
C ILE A 18 -16.06 -17.52 -19.56
N THR A 19 -17.40 -17.48 -19.63
CA THR A 19 -18.15 -17.18 -20.86
C THR A 19 -17.83 -15.82 -21.45
N GLU A 20 -17.47 -14.83 -20.62
CA GLU A 20 -17.00 -13.51 -21.07
C GLU A 20 -15.78 -13.59 -21.99
N CYS A 21 -14.86 -14.54 -21.75
CA CYS A 21 -13.67 -14.75 -22.58
C CYS A 21 -13.92 -15.65 -23.81
N SER A 22 -15.10 -16.26 -23.90
CA SER A 22 -15.51 -17.10 -25.04
C SER A 22 -16.20 -16.33 -26.15
N SER A 23 -16.54 -15.06 -25.90
CA SER A 23 -17.32 -14.22 -26.81
C SER A 23 -16.54 -13.73 -28.04
N PHE A 24 -15.21 -13.91 -28.03
CA PHE A 24 -14.34 -13.53 -29.13
C PHE A 24 -14.26 -14.62 -30.20
N SER A 25 -13.99 -14.24 -31.45
CA SER A 25 -13.71 -15.22 -32.49
C SER A 25 -12.46 -16.04 -32.15
N ILE A 26 -12.37 -17.29 -32.62
CA ILE A 26 -11.25 -18.22 -32.33
C ILE A 26 -9.86 -17.65 -32.71
N ASP A 27 -9.83 -16.69 -33.64
CA ASP A 27 -8.62 -15.98 -34.08
C ASP A 27 -8.44 -14.59 -33.44
N ASP A 28 -9.28 -14.24 -32.46
CA ASP A 28 -9.20 -12.95 -31.80
C ASP A 28 -8.03 -12.90 -30.82
N LYS A 29 -7.35 -11.76 -30.79
CA LYS A 29 -6.16 -11.52 -29.97
C LYS A 29 -6.50 -11.36 -28.49
N PHE A 30 -7.78 -11.27 -28.14
CA PHE A 30 -8.27 -10.95 -26.81
C PHE A 30 -8.62 -12.15 -25.92
N THR A 31 -8.74 -13.37 -26.47
CA THR A 31 -9.10 -14.57 -25.70
C THR A 31 -8.09 -14.87 -24.58
N VAL A 32 -6.80 -14.92 -24.92
CA VAL A 32 -5.73 -15.21 -23.94
C VAL A 32 -5.56 -14.07 -22.93
N PRO A 33 -5.50 -12.78 -23.34
CA PRO A 33 -5.54 -11.66 -22.40
C PRO A 33 -6.73 -11.69 -21.43
N CYS A 34 -7.95 -11.97 -21.91
CA CYS A 34 -9.12 -12.09 -21.05
C CYS A 34 -8.98 -13.21 -20.01
N LEU A 35 -8.41 -14.36 -20.41
CA LEU A 35 -8.13 -15.46 -19.48
C LEU A 35 -7.05 -15.11 -18.46
N VAL A 36 -6.04 -14.31 -18.84
CA VAL A 36 -5.04 -13.79 -17.88
C VAL A 36 -5.71 -12.86 -16.87
N ASP A 37 -6.62 -11.98 -17.30
CA ASP A 37 -7.39 -11.12 -16.39
C ASP A 37 -8.29 -11.92 -15.43
N ASN A 38 -8.78 -13.07 -15.89
CA ASN A 38 -9.65 -13.97 -15.12
C ASN A 38 -8.90 -15.19 -14.57
N LYS A 39 -7.58 -15.11 -14.39
CA LYS A 39 -6.73 -16.23 -13.94
C LYS A 39 -7.23 -16.87 -12.63
N HIS A 40 -7.85 -16.10 -11.74
CA HIS A 40 -8.43 -16.59 -10.48
C HIS A 40 -9.63 -17.54 -10.67
N LYS A 41 -10.30 -17.52 -11.83
CA LYS A 41 -11.41 -18.42 -12.20
C LYS A 41 -10.96 -19.68 -12.96
N VAL A 42 -9.68 -19.75 -13.32
CA VAL A 42 -9.09 -20.85 -14.10
C VAL A 42 -8.85 -22.03 -13.18
N GLN A 43 -9.35 -23.20 -13.59
CA GLN A 43 -9.25 -24.44 -12.82
C GLN A 43 -8.38 -25.47 -13.51
N ASP A 44 -8.29 -25.45 -14.85
CA ASP A 44 -7.43 -26.39 -15.56
C ASP A 44 -5.95 -26.07 -15.30
N LYS A 45 -5.20 -27.08 -14.87
CA LYS A 45 -3.79 -26.91 -14.50
C LYS A 45 -2.91 -26.60 -15.72
N MET A 46 -3.22 -27.18 -16.88
CA MET A 46 -2.46 -26.94 -18.11
C MET A 46 -2.72 -25.54 -18.64
N CYS A 47 -3.98 -25.08 -18.58
CA CYS A 47 -4.32 -23.70 -18.88
C CYS A 47 -3.61 -22.74 -17.92
N PHE A 48 -3.69 -22.97 -16.62
CA PHE A 48 -3.05 -22.13 -15.60
C PHE A 48 -1.53 -22.01 -15.82
N GLN A 49 -0.84 -23.12 -16.10
CA GLN A 49 0.59 -23.12 -16.42
C GLN A 49 0.92 -22.37 -17.71
N PHE A 50 0.06 -22.49 -18.72
CA PHE A 50 0.20 -21.74 -19.97
C PHE A 50 0.03 -20.24 -19.73
N LEU A 51 -1.00 -19.83 -18.99
CA LEU A 51 -1.27 -18.44 -18.63
C LEU A 51 -0.11 -17.83 -17.83
N ASN A 52 0.47 -18.56 -16.88
CA ASN A 52 1.65 -18.11 -16.14
C ASN A 52 2.86 -17.82 -17.04
N ARG A 53 3.05 -18.58 -18.12
CA ARG A 53 4.17 -18.39 -19.05
C ARG A 53 3.95 -17.20 -19.98
N ILE A 54 2.70 -16.93 -20.37
CA ILE A 54 2.38 -15.87 -21.34
C ILE A 54 2.06 -14.53 -20.67
N ALA A 55 1.61 -14.51 -19.41
CA ALA A 55 1.26 -13.28 -18.70
C ALA A 55 2.39 -12.23 -18.67
N PRO A 56 3.68 -12.55 -18.44
CA PRO A 56 4.76 -11.55 -18.52
C PRO A 56 4.95 -10.92 -19.90
N VAL A 57 4.50 -11.59 -20.97
CA VAL A 57 4.50 -11.05 -22.33
C VAL A 57 3.32 -10.09 -22.49
N ILE A 58 2.12 -10.47 -22.04
CA ILE A 58 0.92 -9.62 -22.08
C ILE A 58 1.17 -8.33 -21.28
N PHE A 59 1.69 -8.41 -20.06
CA PHE A 59 1.96 -7.22 -19.24
C PHE A 59 3.18 -6.41 -19.68
N SER A 60 3.92 -6.86 -20.70
CA SER A 60 5.01 -6.06 -21.28
C SER A 60 4.55 -5.00 -22.27
N ASP A 61 3.33 -5.14 -22.79
CA ASP A 61 2.73 -4.22 -23.77
C ASP A 61 1.27 -3.96 -23.39
N TYR A 62 0.93 -2.72 -23.05
CA TYR A 62 -0.42 -2.36 -22.63
C TYR A 62 -1.47 -2.60 -23.73
N HIS A 63 -1.09 -2.68 -25.02
CA HIS A 63 -2.02 -2.99 -26.11
C HIS A 63 -2.40 -4.48 -26.12
N LEU A 64 -1.61 -5.34 -25.49
CA LEU A 64 -1.94 -6.76 -25.30
C LEU A 64 -2.82 -6.98 -24.08
N ILE A 65 -2.94 -6.00 -23.19
CA ILE A 65 -3.84 -6.05 -22.04
C ILE A 65 -5.27 -5.85 -22.55
N TYR A 66 -6.16 -6.74 -22.12
CA TYR A 66 -7.54 -6.77 -22.57
C TYR A 66 -8.26 -5.45 -22.27
N ASN A 67 -8.88 -4.84 -23.29
CA ASN A 67 -9.62 -3.56 -23.24
C ASN A 67 -8.86 -2.32 -22.71
N PHE A 68 -7.56 -2.39 -22.46
CA PHE A 68 -6.83 -1.27 -21.86
C PHE A 68 -6.95 0.03 -22.66
N VAL A 69 -6.69 -0.03 -23.98
CA VAL A 69 -6.75 1.16 -24.87
C VAL A 69 -8.18 1.70 -24.95
N GLN A 70 -9.19 0.83 -24.87
CA GLN A 70 -10.59 1.24 -24.88
C GLN A 70 -10.94 2.04 -23.62
N TYR A 71 -10.43 1.65 -22.45
CA TYR A 71 -10.73 2.32 -21.20
C TYR A 71 -9.84 3.53 -20.90
N CYS A 72 -8.59 3.52 -21.36
CA CYS A 72 -7.60 4.55 -21.04
C CYS A 72 -7.22 5.48 -22.21
N GLY A 73 -7.76 5.27 -23.42
CA GLY A 73 -7.38 6.05 -24.61
C GLY A 73 -7.54 7.56 -24.42
N SER A 74 -8.68 8.00 -23.87
CA SER A 74 -8.97 9.41 -23.57
C SER A 74 -7.93 10.03 -22.62
N ASP A 75 -7.63 9.33 -21.53
CA ASP A 75 -6.66 9.76 -20.53
C ASP A 75 -5.20 9.76 -21.07
N ILE A 76 -4.86 8.80 -21.94
CA ILE A 76 -3.53 8.75 -22.59
C ILE A 76 -3.29 10.01 -23.41
N GLU A 77 -4.28 10.44 -24.19
CA GLU A 77 -4.22 11.66 -25.00
C GLU A 77 -4.22 12.90 -24.11
N LYS A 78 -5.19 13.00 -23.20
CA LYS A 78 -5.37 14.12 -22.27
C LYS A 78 -4.11 14.44 -21.47
N PHE A 79 -3.42 13.41 -20.98
CA PHE A 79 -2.22 13.59 -20.15
C PHE A 79 -0.90 13.44 -20.91
N SER A 80 -0.96 13.28 -22.23
CA SER A 80 0.23 13.06 -23.08
C SER A 80 1.09 11.89 -22.59
N CYS A 81 0.45 10.82 -22.10
CA CYS A 81 1.12 9.60 -21.65
C CYS A 81 1.50 8.65 -22.80
N GLY A 82 1.24 9.05 -24.06
CA GLY A 82 1.61 8.31 -25.26
C GLY A 82 3.11 8.38 -25.60
N ARG A 83 3.50 7.71 -26.69
CA ARG A 83 4.91 7.46 -27.07
C ARG A 83 5.73 8.69 -27.48
N ALA A 84 5.15 9.89 -27.49
CA ALA A 84 5.69 11.02 -28.25
C ALA A 84 6.58 12.02 -27.48
N GLN A 85 7.01 11.75 -26.23
CA GLN A 85 7.79 12.76 -25.46
C GLN A 85 9.04 12.29 -24.70
N SER A 86 9.50 11.03 -24.80
CA SER A 86 10.78 10.63 -24.18
C SER A 86 11.77 10.04 -25.19
N PHE A 87 12.70 10.91 -25.60
CA PHE A 87 13.89 10.59 -26.39
C PHE A 87 14.93 9.92 -25.46
N ASP A 88 14.69 8.67 -25.03
CA ASP A 88 15.76 7.79 -24.54
C ASP A 88 16.09 6.76 -25.63
N PRO A 89 17.21 6.91 -26.36
CA PRO A 89 17.62 6.00 -27.42
C PRO A 89 17.97 4.58 -26.92
N THR A 90 18.04 4.36 -25.60
CA THR A 90 18.27 3.04 -24.99
C THR A 90 16.97 2.36 -24.53
N GLY A 91 15.83 3.01 -24.69
CA GLY A 91 14.55 2.67 -24.07
C GLY A 91 13.80 1.49 -24.72
N THR A 92 14.20 0.27 -24.41
CA THR A 92 13.46 -0.98 -24.70
C THR A 92 12.07 -1.03 -24.02
N HIS A 93 11.65 0.01 -23.28
CA HIS A 93 10.49 0.03 -22.39
C HIS A 93 9.56 1.26 -22.52
N SER A 94 9.55 1.94 -23.67
CA SER A 94 8.68 3.12 -23.90
C SER A 94 7.17 2.86 -23.70
N GLN A 95 6.75 1.60 -23.59
CA GLN A 95 5.35 1.19 -23.36
C GLN A 95 5.02 1.06 -21.86
N SER A 96 5.97 0.62 -21.04
CA SER A 96 5.85 0.65 -19.58
C SER A 96 5.71 2.09 -19.05
N TYR A 97 6.25 3.06 -19.80
CA TYR A 97 6.09 4.49 -19.51
C TYR A 97 4.62 4.93 -19.52
N THR A 98 3.80 4.49 -20.49
CA THR A 98 2.39 4.89 -20.55
C THR A 98 1.64 4.43 -19.29
N MET A 99 1.85 3.19 -18.87
CA MET A 99 1.28 2.64 -17.65
C MET A 99 1.71 3.45 -16.41
N GLU A 100 3.01 3.68 -16.23
CA GLU A 100 3.54 4.47 -15.11
C GLU A 100 3.00 5.91 -15.11
N CYS A 101 2.95 6.53 -16.29
CA CYS A 101 2.47 7.89 -16.48
C CYS A 101 1.00 8.03 -16.03
N LEU A 102 0.15 7.06 -16.36
CA LEU A 102 -1.25 7.02 -15.92
C LEU A 102 -1.34 6.71 -14.41
N GLN A 103 -0.56 5.75 -13.90
CA GLN A 103 -0.50 5.42 -12.47
C GLN A 103 -0.15 6.64 -11.59
N LEU A 104 0.74 7.52 -12.07
CA LEU A 104 1.09 8.76 -11.37
C LEU A 104 -0.06 9.78 -11.33
N ARG A 105 -1.03 9.66 -12.23
CA ARG A 105 -2.17 10.58 -12.38
C ARG A 105 -3.49 9.96 -11.94
N LEU A 106 -3.46 8.81 -11.26
CA LEU A 106 -4.62 8.01 -10.89
C LEU A 106 -5.85 8.81 -10.39
N PRO A 107 -5.70 9.82 -9.50
CA PRO A 107 -6.83 10.63 -9.02
C PRO A 107 -7.54 11.45 -10.10
N ASN A 108 -6.83 11.78 -11.17
CA ASN A 108 -7.28 12.66 -12.25
C ASN A 108 -7.76 11.89 -13.50
N LEU A 109 -7.62 10.56 -13.48
CA LEU A 109 -8.11 9.67 -14.53
C LEU A 109 -9.62 9.52 -14.46
N GLU A 110 -10.23 9.21 -15.60
CA GLU A 110 -11.62 8.79 -15.69
C GLU A 110 -11.83 7.47 -14.93
N SER A 111 -13.05 7.24 -14.42
CA SER A 111 -13.37 6.06 -13.60
C SER A 111 -13.01 4.75 -14.30
N ASN A 112 -13.32 4.62 -15.59
CA ASN A 112 -13.02 3.40 -16.35
C ASN A 112 -11.51 3.12 -16.45
N CYS A 113 -10.70 4.13 -16.80
CA CYS A 113 -9.25 3.96 -16.85
C CYS A 113 -8.66 3.70 -15.46
N ARG A 114 -9.11 4.43 -14.44
CA ARG A 114 -8.69 4.23 -13.04
C ARG A 114 -8.91 2.79 -12.60
N ASN A 115 -10.09 2.25 -12.85
CA ASN A 115 -10.44 0.89 -12.47
C ASN A 115 -9.58 -0.14 -13.21
N GLU A 116 -9.31 0.08 -14.49
CA GLU A 116 -8.45 -0.81 -15.28
C GLU A 116 -6.99 -0.76 -14.78
N ILE A 117 -6.45 0.41 -14.45
CA ILE A 117 -5.10 0.55 -13.87
C ILE A 117 -4.99 -0.20 -12.54
N LEU A 118 -5.98 -0.07 -11.65
CA LEU A 118 -5.97 -0.76 -10.35
C LEU A 118 -6.11 -2.27 -10.50
N LYS A 119 -6.96 -2.75 -11.41
CA LYS A 119 -7.09 -4.17 -11.75
C LYS A 119 -5.77 -4.75 -12.28
N ILE A 120 -5.08 -4.04 -13.18
CA ILE A 120 -3.77 -4.47 -13.67
C ILE A 120 -2.74 -4.50 -12.54
N ALA A 121 -2.74 -3.50 -11.65
CA ALA A 121 -1.83 -3.44 -10.52
C ALA A 121 -2.05 -4.59 -9.52
N GLU A 122 -3.32 -4.99 -9.29
CA GLU A 122 -3.73 -6.19 -8.55
C GLU A 122 -3.19 -7.46 -9.21
N LEU A 123 -3.42 -7.67 -10.51
CA LEU A 123 -2.92 -8.85 -11.24
C LEU A 123 -1.39 -8.94 -11.22
N GLN A 124 -0.70 -7.80 -11.28
CA GLN A 124 0.76 -7.73 -11.22
C GLN A 124 1.32 -7.91 -9.80
N SER A 125 0.49 -7.90 -8.76
CA SER A 125 0.94 -8.00 -7.37
C SER A 125 1.37 -9.42 -6.96
N ASP A 126 0.87 -10.45 -7.64
CA ASP A 126 1.19 -11.86 -7.40
C ASP A 126 2.66 -12.18 -7.68
N ASP A 127 3.18 -11.78 -8.84
CA ASP A 127 4.55 -12.08 -9.24
C ASP A 127 5.23 -10.83 -9.82
N TRP A 128 6.38 -10.46 -9.24
CA TRP A 128 7.18 -9.30 -9.66
C TRP A 128 7.59 -9.34 -11.14
N HIS A 129 7.64 -10.51 -11.78
CA HIS A 129 7.89 -10.63 -13.23
C HIS A 129 6.77 -10.03 -14.09
N LEU A 130 5.55 -9.90 -13.55
CA LEU A 130 4.39 -9.35 -14.24
C LEU A 130 4.44 -7.82 -14.31
N ASP A 131 5.06 -7.18 -13.33
CA ASP A 131 5.36 -5.75 -13.36
C ASP A 131 6.73 -5.53 -14.03
N ARG A 132 6.73 -5.32 -15.34
CA ARG A 132 7.99 -5.17 -16.10
C ARG A 132 8.84 -4.01 -15.63
N ALA A 133 8.21 -2.89 -15.27
CA ALA A 133 8.95 -1.71 -14.86
C ALA A 133 9.63 -1.91 -13.50
N LEU A 134 8.94 -2.57 -12.56
CA LEU A 134 9.52 -3.03 -11.30
C LEU A 134 10.63 -4.07 -11.56
N TYR A 135 10.36 -5.10 -12.36
CA TYR A 135 11.30 -6.18 -12.66
C TYR A 135 12.64 -5.61 -13.09
N TYR A 136 12.69 -4.82 -14.16
CA TYR A 136 13.94 -4.27 -14.69
C TYR A 136 14.65 -3.30 -13.74
N ALA A 137 13.89 -2.54 -12.94
CA ALA A 137 14.48 -1.65 -11.96
C ALA A 137 15.11 -2.40 -10.78
N CYS A 138 14.58 -3.56 -10.42
CA CYS A 138 14.89 -4.26 -9.18
C CYS A 138 15.68 -5.57 -9.34
N ILE A 139 16.09 -5.98 -10.55
CA ILE A 139 16.79 -7.27 -10.75
C ILE A 139 18.00 -7.41 -9.83
N LYS A 140 18.85 -6.37 -9.79
CA LYS A 140 20.07 -6.37 -8.97
C LYS A 140 19.76 -6.35 -7.48
N ASP A 141 18.81 -5.51 -7.07
CA ASP A 141 18.38 -5.44 -5.66
C ASP A 141 17.74 -6.77 -5.21
N LYS A 142 17.02 -7.45 -6.09
CA LYS A 142 16.48 -8.79 -5.83
C LYS A 142 17.59 -9.82 -5.65
N GLU A 143 18.67 -9.74 -6.44
CA GLU A 143 19.83 -10.65 -6.33
C GLU A 143 20.64 -10.40 -5.05
N GLU A 144 20.76 -9.14 -4.63
CA GLU A 144 21.57 -8.75 -3.48
C GLU A 144 20.82 -8.93 -2.14
N PHE A 145 19.59 -8.43 -2.04
CA PHE A 145 18.83 -8.40 -0.79
C PHE A 145 17.83 -9.56 -0.65
N CYS A 146 17.31 -10.09 -1.76
CA CYS A 146 16.21 -11.06 -1.78
C CYS A 146 16.55 -12.35 -2.55
N ALA A 147 17.83 -12.75 -2.57
CA ALA A 147 18.34 -13.84 -3.42
C ALA A 147 17.52 -15.14 -3.29
N ASN A 148 17.23 -15.53 -2.03
CA ASN A 148 16.58 -16.78 -1.66
C ASN A 148 15.05 -16.70 -1.62
N VAL A 149 14.47 -15.54 -1.96
CA VAL A 149 13.01 -15.37 -1.94
C VAL A 149 12.42 -15.91 -3.25
N PRO A 150 11.58 -16.95 -3.19
CA PRO A 150 10.91 -17.49 -4.38
C PRO A 150 9.84 -16.52 -4.91
N SER A 151 9.68 -16.48 -6.23
CA SER A 151 8.65 -15.68 -6.91
C SER A 151 7.22 -16.21 -6.66
N GLY A 152 6.23 -15.39 -7.01
CA GLY A 152 4.82 -15.65 -6.74
C GLY A 152 4.39 -15.32 -5.31
N ASN A 153 3.09 -15.14 -5.13
CA ASN A 153 2.44 -14.76 -3.88
C ASN A 153 2.97 -13.45 -3.27
N GLY A 154 3.39 -12.48 -4.08
CA GLY A 154 3.86 -11.17 -3.63
C GLY A 154 5.20 -11.16 -2.87
N ARG A 155 5.76 -12.31 -2.53
CA ARG A 155 6.92 -12.45 -1.60
C ARG A 155 8.15 -11.64 -1.98
N VAL A 156 8.49 -11.61 -3.26
CA VAL A 156 9.65 -10.82 -3.75
C VAL A 156 9.38 -9.32 -3.59
N ILE A 157 8.16 -8.87 -3.89
CA ILE A 157 7.78 -7.47 -3.75
C ILE A 157 7.82 -7.09 -2.26
N ASP A 158 7.34 -7.94 -1.38
CA ASP A 158 7.38 -7.69 0.07
C ASP A 158 8.80 -7.62 0.62
N CYS A 159 9.67 -8.56 0.23
CA CYS A 159 11.09 -8.51 0.58
C CYS A 159 11.76 -7.20 0.11
N LEU A 160 11.51 -6.77 -1.13
CA LEU A 160 12.05 -5.52 -1.65
C LEU A 160 11.53 -4.29 -0.89
N LYS A 161 10.30 -4.32 -0.37
CA LYS A 161 9.77 -3.23 0.50
C LYS A 161 10.56 -3.13 1.82
N LEU A 162 10.95 -4.26 2.41
CA LEU A 162 11.67 -4.30 3.67
C LEU A 162 13.08 -3.71 3.55
N HIS A 163 13.78 -4.00 2.46
CA HIS A 163 15.16 -3.54 2.21
C HIS A 163 15.27 -2.18 1.49
N LYS A 164 14.14 -1.59 1.10
CA LYS A 164 14.08 -0.37 0.29
C LYS A 164 14.92 0.82 0.80
N LEU A 165 15.08 0.92 2.12
CA LEU A 165 15.81 2.00 2.79
C LEU A 165 17.22 1.58 3.25
N ASP A 166 17.62 0.35 2.96
CA ASP A 166 18.92 -0.16 3.35
C ASP A 166 20.04 0.44 2.48
N GLN A 167 21.23 0.55 3.07
CA GLN A 167 22.40 1.03 2.35
C GLN A 167 22.73 0.11 1.17
N GLY A 168 22.93 0.69 -0.01
CA GLY A 168 23.22 -0.05 -1.24
C GLY A 168 21.98 -0.36 -2.09
N PHE A 169 20.78 -0.20 -1.54
CA PHE A 169 19.55 -0.38 -2.31
C PHE A 169 19.39 0.71 -3.37
N SER A 170 19.05 0.34 -4.61
CA SER A 170 19.05 1.27 -5.73
C SER A 170 17.87 2.25 -5.68
N GLU A 171 18.13 3.54 -5.97
CA GLU A 171 17.07 4.57 -6.03
C GLU A 171 16.00 4.25 -7.09
N LYS A 172 16.41 3.58 -8.19
CA LYS A 172 15.51 3.14 -9.26
C LYS A 172 14.51 2.10 -8.75
N CYS A 173 14.97 1.05 -8.06
CA CYS A 173 14.07 0.07 -7.48
C CYS A 173 13.23 0.69 -6.36
N ALA A 174 13.83 1.52 -5.49
CA ALA A 174 13.12 2.15 -4.39
C ALA A 174 11.96 3.02 -4.90
N THR A 175 12.16 3.74 -6.00
CA THR A 175 11.11 4.52 -6.66
C THR A 175 9.97 3.63 -7.17
N ARG A 176 10.28 2.49 -7.81
CA ARG A 176 9.25 1.56 -8.28
C ARG A 176 8.46 0.92 -7.15
N ILE A 177 9.13 0.54 -6.07
CA ILE A 177 8.46 0.03 -4.87
C ILE A 177 7.56 1.11 -4.26
N SER A 178 8.03 2.36 -4.13
CA SER A 178 7.19 3.49 -3.68
C SER A 178 5.94 3.67 -4.53
N ASN A 179 6.08 3.60 -5.86
CA ASN A 179 4.97 3.77 -6.80
C ASN A 179 3.92 2.67 -6.58
N ARG A 180 4.34 1.41 -6.41
CA ARG A 180 3.43 0.30 -6.07
C ARG A 180 2.75 0.49 -4.72
N GLN A 181 3.50 0.87 -3.69
CA GLN A 181 2.94 1.12 -2.35
C GLN A 181 1.90 2.25 -2.38
N ARG A 182 2.11 3.30 -3.20
CA ARG A 182 1.15 4.39 -3.40
C ARG A 182 -0.11 3.92 -4.15
N LEU A 183 0.04 3.10 -5.19
CA LEU A 183 -1.11 2.50 -5.88
C LEU A 183 -1.96 1.65 -4.93
N ALA A 184 -1.32 0.89 -4.04
CA ALA A 184 -2.00 0.08 -3.04
C ALA A 184 -2.83 0.90 -2.04
N GLN A 185 -2.59 2.20 -1.88
CA GLN A 185 -3.45 3.03 -1.05
C GLN A 185 -4.86 3.24 -1.64
N TYR A 186 -4.97 3.24 -2.97
CA TYR A 186 -6.25 3.41 -3.65
C TYR A 186 -7.11 2.15 -3.67
N ASP A 187 -6.48 0.97 -3.65
CA ASP A 187 -7.16 -0.31 -3.47
C ASP A 187 -6.22 -1.29 -2.74
N TYR A 188 -6.65 -1.78 -1.58
CA TYR A 188 -5.87 -2.72 -0.79
C TYR A 188 -5.50 -4.00 -1.54
N LYS A 189 -6.29 -4.39 -2.55
CA LYS A 189 -6.06 -5.57 -3.40
C LYS A 189 -4.77 -5.52 -4.20
N VAL A 190 -4.22 -4.32 -4.42
CA VAL A 190 -2.96 -4.13 -5.13
C VAL A 190 -1.74 -4.59 -4.31
N ASP A 191 -1.91 -4.76 -2.98
CA ASP A 191 -0.92 -5.41 -2.12
C ASP A 191 -1.32 -6.87 -1.87
N PHE A 192 -0.71 -7.79 -2.63
CA PHE A 192 -1.06 -9.22 -2.60
C PHE A 192 -1.11 -9.80 -1.18
N GLU A 193 -0.11 -9.53 -0.34
CA GLU A 193 -0.04 -10.13 0.99
C GLU A 193 -1.09 -9.53 1.93
N VAL A 194 -1.39 -8.22 1.80
CA VAL A 194 -2.51 -7.63 2.55
C VAL A 194 -3.83 -8.24 2.10
N TYR A 195 -4.05 -8.36 0.80
CA TYR A 195 -5.25 -8.97 0.26
C TYR A 195 -5.42 -10.42 0.71
N GLU A 196 -4.42 -11.26 0.51
CA GLU A 196 -4.52 -12.68 0.84
C GLU A 196 -4.74 -12.94 2.33
N GLU A 197 -4.04 -12.19 3.20
CA GLU A 197 -4.13 -12.42 4.64
C GLU A 197 -5.37 -11.77 5.27
N CYS A 198 -5.97 -10.75 4.64
CA CYS A 198 -7.11 -10.01 5.21
C CYS A 198 -8.43 -10.18 4.45
N LYS A 199 -8.48 -10.77 3.26
CA LYS A 199 -9.72 -10.87 2.44
C LYS A 199 -10.90 -11.49 3.19
N GLU A 200 -10.66 -12.55 3.96
CA GLU A 200 -11.71 -13.23 4.73
C GLU A 200 -12.24 -12.33 5.86
N ASP A 201 -11.36 -11.63 6.58
CA ASP A 201 -11.74 -10.70 7.64
C ASP A 201 -12.47 -9.47 7.09
N VAL A 202 -12.05 -8.96 5.93
CA VAL A 202 -12.70 -7.83 5.23
C VAL A 202 -14.14 -8.20 4.84
N GLU A 203 -14.34 -9.41 4.31
CA GLU A 203 -15.67 -9.92 3.94
C GLU A 203 -16.53 -10.19 5.19
N LEU A 204 -15.97 -10.89 6.19
CA LEU A 204 -16.66 -11.25 7.43
C LEU A 204 -17.19 -10.03 8.19
N HIS A 205 -16.44 -8.93 8.18
CA HIS A 205 -16.79 -7.71 8.91
C HIS A 205 -17.34 -6.59 8.02
N ALA A 206 -17.60 -6.88 6.74
CA ALA A 206 -18.15 -5.93 5.77
C ALA A 206 -17.36 -4.62 5.64
N CYS A 207 -16.04 -4.66 5.81
CA CYS A 207 -15.17 -3.48 5.75
C CYS A 207 -15.10 -2.84 4.35
N ALA A 208 -15.50 -3.58 3.30
CA ALA A 208 -15.59 -3.06 1.94
C ALA A 208 -16.79 -2.12 1.69
N HIS A 209 -17.82 -2.14 2.56
CA HIS A 209 -19.11 -1.48 2.32
C HIS A 209 -19.42 -0.30 3.25
N GLN A 210 -18.54 0.03 4.18
CA GLN A 210 -18.78 1.05 5.21
C GLN A 210 -18.33 2.48 4.84
N LEU A 211 -17.96 2.73 3.57
CA LEU A 211 -17.60 4.07 3.12
C LEU A 211 -18.86 4.91 2.85
N PRO A 212 -18.91 6.19 3.28
CA PRO A 212 -20.07 7.06 3.10
C PRO A 212 -20.52 7.10 1.63
N SER A 213 -21.82 6.89 1.47
CA SER A 213 -22.55 6.99 0.21
C SER A 213 -22.32 8.35 -0.45
N GLU A 214 -21.57 8.38 -1.56
CA GLU A 214 -21.73 9.33 -2.68
C GLU A 214 -20.75 9.10 -3.84
N ALA A 215 -19.78 8.17 -3.73
CA ALA A 215 -18.99 7.73 -4.87
C ALA A 215 -19.09 6.22 -5.06
N VAL A 216 -19.65 5.81 -6.20
CA VAL A 216 -19.64 4.46 -6.76
C VAL A 216 -18.20 4.07 -7.10
N SER A 217 -17.36 3.84 -6.09
CA SER A 217 -16.01 3.30 -6.27
C SER A 217 -16.07 1.81 -5.99
N LYS A 218 -15.77 0.98 -7.00
CA LYS A 218 -15.64 -0.48 -6.85
C LYS A 218 -14.43 -0.87 -5.97
N HIS A 219 -13.63 0.11 -5.57
CA HIS A 219 -12.35 -0.04 -4.88
C HIS A 219 -12.48 0.35 -3.41
N THR A 220 -11.89 -0.47 -2.54
CA THR A 220 -11.81 -0.19 -1.10
C THR A 220 -10.40 0.29 -0.78
N THR A 221 -10.25 1.54 -0.35
CA THR A 221 -8.94 2.10 -0.03
C THR A 221 -8.26 1.33 1.10
N MET A 222 -6.93 1.28 1.08
CA MET A 222 -6.13 0.62 2.12
C MET A 222 -6.45 1.18 3.51
N ASN A 223 -6.53 2.50 3.61
CA ASN A 223 -6.81 3.19 4.87
C ASN A 223 -8.17 2.82 5.45
N ALA A 224 -9.20 2.73 4.61
CA ALA A 224 -10.54 2.32 5.06
C ALA A 224 -10.56 0.89 5.61
N VAL A 225 -9.86 -0.04 4.94
CA VAL A 225 -9.74 -1.43 5.39
C VAL A 225 -9.02 -1.52 6.72
N ILE A 226 -7.86 -0.87 6.85
CA ILE A 226 -7.07 -0.87 8.09
C ILE A 226 -7.90 -0.34 9.25
N LEU A 227 -8.52 0.85 9.10
CA LEU A 227 -9.28 1.48 10.17
C LEU A 227 -10.48 0.62 10.60
N CYS A 228 -11.20 0.03 9.64
CA CYS A 228 -12.32 -0.86 9.94
C CYS A 228 -11.86 -2.08 10.75
N LEU A 229 -10.83 -2.80 10.28
CA LEU A 229 -10.35 -4.02 10.92
C LEU A 229 -9.71 -3.75 12.29
N GLU A 230 -9.03 -2.62 12.45
CA GLU A 230 -8.51 -2.19 13.75
C GLU A 230 -9.65 -1.89 14.74
N ASN A 231 -10.73 -1.24 14.30
CA ASN A 231 -11.89 -1.00 15.16
C ASN A 231 -12.57 -2.32 15.54
N VAL A 232 -12.68 -3.27 14.61
CA VAL A 232 -13.17 -4.62 14.90
C VAL A 232 -12.33 -5.29 15.99
N TYR A 233 -11.01 -5.24 15.86
CA TYR A 233 -10.09 -5.84 16.82
C TYR A 233 -10.20 -5.16 18.20
N HIS A 234 -10.30 -3.82 18.23
CA HIS A 234 -10.49 -3.06 19.45
C HIS A 234 -11.81 -3.42 20.15
N ASP A 235 -12.93 -3.44 19.41
CA ASP A 235 -14.24 -3.81 19.95
C ASP A 235 -14.27 -5.24 20.49
N TYR A 236 -13.52 -6.15 19.86
CA TYR A 236 -13.34 -7.50 20.38
C TYR A 236 -12.60 -7.52 21.71
N MET A 237 -11.50 -6.76 21.84
CA MET A 237 -10.73 -6.65 23.07
C MET A 237 -11.54 -6.00 24.21
N MET A 238 -12.43 -5.06 23.88
CA MET A 238 -13.36 -4.42 24.82
C MET A 238 -14.58 -5.30 25.16
N GLY A 239 -14.75 -6.45 24.51
CA GLY A 239 -15.89 -7.34 24.70
C GLY A 239 -17.21 -6.84 24.09
N THR A 240 -17.19 -5.76 23.30
CA THR A 240 -18.37 -5.23 22.59
C THR A 240 -18.66 -5.99 21.30
N LYS A 241 -17.66 -6.70 20.76
CA LYS A 241 -17.78 -7.57 19.59
C LYS A 241 -17.33 -8.99 19.89
N HIS A 242 -18.10 -9.97 19.46
CA HIS A 242 -17.84 -11.38 19.77
C HIS A 242 -16.79 -12.06 18.87
N VAL A 243 -16.55 -11.51 17.67
CA VAL A 243 -15.69 -12.11 16.66
C VAL A 243 -14.58 -11.13 16.32
N SER A 244 -13.34 -11.59 16.50
CA SER A 244 -12.11 -10.85 16.15
C SER A 244 -11.67 -11.15 14.72
N ILE A 245 -10.73 -10.36 14.23
CA ILE A 245 -10.00 -10.63 12.99
C ILE A 245 -8.97 -11.75 13.19
N SER A 246 -8.55 -12.39 12.10
CA SER A 246 -7.51 -13.41 12.13
C SER A 246 -6.16 -12.86 12.62
N GLY A 247 -5.37 -13.69 13.29
CA GLY A 247 -4.02 -13.31 13.74
C GLY A 247 -3.07 -12.99 12.57
N LYS A 248 -3.28 -13.61 11.41
CA LYS A 248 -2.50 -13.31 10.20
C LYS A 248 -2.81 -11.92 9.65
N CYS A 249 -4.10 -11.57 9.54
CA CYS A 249 -4.49 -10.23 9.13
C CYS A 249 -4.04 -9.17 10.14
N LYS A 250 -4.18 -9.42 11.45
CA LYS A 250 -3.67 -8.49 12.49
C LYS A 250 -2.18 -8.22 12.33
N ASN A 251 -1.37 -9.27 12.20
CA ASN A 251 0.07 -9.12 11.98
C ASN A 251 0.39 -8.34 10.70
N ARG A 252 -0.38 -8.56 9.63
CA ARG A 252 -0.16 -7.87 8.36
C ARG A 252 -0.52 -6.39 8.44
N ILE A 253 -1.60 -6.04 9.13
CA ILE A 253 -1.97 -4.64 9.43
C ILE A 253 -0.84 -3.96 10.21
N ASP A 254 -0.30 -4.62 11.24
CA ASP A 254 0.77 -4.05 12.08
C ASP A 254 2.06 -3.81 11.29
N GLN A 255 2.43 -4.74 10.40
CA GLN A 255 3.57 -4.58 9.50
C GLN A 255 3.38 -3.43 8.51
N LEU A 256 2.17 -3.31 7.94
CA LEU A 256 1.84 -2.25 7.00
C LEU A 256 1.90 -0.88 7.66
N ARG A 257 1.32 -0.76 8.85
CA ARG A 257 1.38 0.43 9.72
C ARG A 257 2.82 0.82 10.03
N SER A 258 3.64 -0.15 10.43
CA SER A 258 5.08 0.05 10.62
C SER A 258 5.78 0.53 9.35
N SER A 259 5.38 0.04 8.17
CA SER A 259 5.93 0.48 6.89
C SER A 259 5.52 1.90 6.53
N MET A 260 4.27 2.28 6.78
CA MET A 260 3.77 3.65 6.56
C MET A 260 4.48 4.65 7.46
N LEU A 261 4.77 4.25 8.70
CA LEU A 261 5.57 5.01 9.66
C LEU A 261 7.00 5.29 9.17
N ARG A 262 7.64 4.28 8.56
CA ARG A 262 9.00 4.41 8.01
C ARG A 262 9.06 5.23 6.72
N ASP A 263 8.03 5.14 5.88
CA ASP A 263 8.00 5.85 4.60
C ASP A 263 6.61 6.45 4.30
N TYR A 264 6.34 7.60 4.91
CA TYR A 264 5.09 8.37 4.72
C TYR A 264 4.89 8.87 3.29
N ARG A 265 5.90 8.83 2.41
CA ARG A 265 5.75 9.15 0.97
C ARG A 265 4.86 8.12 0.26
N ILE A 266 4.53 7.02 0.93
CA ILE A 266 3.56 6.05 0.45
C ILE A 266 2.14 6.63 0.47
N SER A 267 1.84 7.62 1.33
CA SER A 267 0.54 8.29 1.41
C SER A 267 0.31 9.22 0.20
N PRO A 268 -0.62 8.88 -0.72
CA PRO A 268 -0.92 9.73 -1.87
C PRO A 268 -1.48 11.08 -1.43
N GLU A 269 -2.25 11.14 -0.33
CA GLU A 269 -2.81 12.38 0.19
C GLU A 269 -1.70 13.34 0.63
N LEU A 270 -0.63 12.85 1.25
CA LEU A 270 0.52 13.67 1.59
C LEU A 270 1.24 14.18 0.35
N ILE A 271 1.54 13.29 -0.60
CA ILE A 271 2.24 13.72 -1.81
C ILE A 271 1.42 14.76 -2.56
N LEU A 272 0.14 14.49 -2.86
CA LEU A 272 -0.70 15.37 -3.65
C LEU A 272 -0.89 16.75 -3.01
N ASN A 273 -1.02 16.81 -1.69
CA ASN A 273 -1.32 18.07 -1.01
C ASN A 273 -0.07 18.80 -0.52
N CYS A 274 1.03 18.10 -0.28
CA CYS A 274 2.24 18.66 0.31
C CYS A 274 3.45 18.70 -0.62
N GLU A 275 3.37 18.25 -1.88
CA GLU A 275 4.54 18.12 -2.77
C GLU A 275 5.44 19.38 -2.81
N LEU A 276 4.84 20.56 -2.95
CA LEU A 276 5.57 21.83 -2.98
C LEU A 276 6.22 22.14 -1.63
N THR A 277 5.46 22.01 -0.53
CA THR A 277 5.98 22.20 0.83
C THR A 277 7.16 21.26 1.10
N MET A 278 7.04 19.99 0.68
CA MET A 278 8.09 18.99 0.84
C MET A 278 9.35 19.37 0.07
N LYS A 279 9.23 19.83 -1.19
CA LYS A 279 10.37 20.23 -2.02
C LYS A 279 11.07 21.49 -1.53
N GLU A 280 10.32 22.45 -1.03
CA GLU A 280 10.85 23.77 -0.65
C GLU A 280 11.43 23.80 0.77
N HIS A 281 10.85 23.03 1.70
CA HIS A 281 11.13 23.22 3.13
C HIS A 281 11.68 21.98 3.83
N CYS A 282 11.68 20.82 3.18
CA CYS A 282 12.05 19.56 3.83
C CYS A 282 13.11 18.78 3.05
N ASP A 283 14.06 18.23 3.78
CA ASP A 283 15.01 17.26 3.23
C ASP A 283 14.33 15.90 2.98
N LYS A 284 14.99 15.07 2.15
CA LYS A 284 14.50 13.74 1.75
C LYS A 284 14.33 12.78 2.94
N ASP A 285 15.13 12.97 3.98
CA ASP A 285 15.11 12.16 5.20
C ASP A 285 14.34 12.92 6.29
N ASN A 286 13.29 12.29 6.86
CA ASN A 286 12.39 12.85 7.88
C ASN A 286 11.42 13.95 7.42
N THR A 287 10.93 13.90 6.17
CA THR A 287 9.96 14.88 5.67
C THR A 287 8.64 14.88 6.47
N LEU A 288 8.15 13.77 7.06
CA LEU A 288 6.96 13.82 7.93
C LEU A 288 7.21 14.62 9.20
N THR A 289 8.32 14.36 9.90
CA THR A 289 8.74 15.15 11.08
C THR A 289 8.94 16.63 10.71
N CYS A 290 9.47 16.90 9.51
CA CYS A 290 9.56 18.24 8.98
C CYS A 290 8.17 18.88 8.75
N LEU A 291 7.26 18.20 8.05
CA LEU A 291 5.89 18.67 7.79
C LEU A 291 5.12 18.91 9.09
N ILE A 292 5.25 18.00 10.06
CA ILE A 292 4.76 18.15 11.43
C ILE A 292 5.31 19.44 12.06
N GLY A 293 6.62 19.65 11.98
CA GLY A 293 7.27 20.85 12.51
C GLY A 293 6.78 22.14 11.83
N LEU A 294 6.55 22.11 10.51
CA LEU A 294 6.03 23.25 9.75
C LEU A 294 4.58 23.56 10.13
N VAL A 295 3.72 22.54 10.21
CA VAL A 295 2.31 22.68 10.67
C VAL A 295 2.25 23.26 12.09
N ARG A 296 3.19 22.90 12.97
CA ARG A 296 3.28 23.46 14.34
C ARG A 296 3.77 24.91 14.37
N LYS A 297 4.65 25.31 13.44
CA LYS A 297 5.24 26.67 13.40
C LYS A 297 4.27 27.74 12.90
N GLY A 298 3.22 27.38 12.15
CA GLY A 298 2.13 28.31 11.81
C GLY A 298 1.46 28.01 10.46
N LYS A 299 0.18 28.39 10.33
CA LYS A 299 -0.68 28.12 9.17
C LYS A 299 -0.21 28.76 7.86
N ASP A 300 0.65 29.78 7.91
CA ASP A 300 1.09 30.52 6.73
C ASP A 300 2.23 29.82 5.94
N LEU A 301 2.88 28.82 6.55
CA LEU A 301 3.97 28.06 5.94
C LEU A 301 3.49 26.82 5.17
N VAL A 302 2.27 26.36 5.44
CA VAL A 302 1.75 25.09 4.92
C VAL A 302 0.32 25.30 4.41
N PRO A 303 0.02 24.97 3.13
CA PRO A 303 -1.33 25.03 2.60
C PRO A 303 -2.34 24.23 3.44
N LYS A 304 -3.57 24.72 3.58
CA LYS A 304 -4.60 24.11 4.46
C LYS A 304 -4.91 22.65 4.09
N ASN A 305 -4.88 22.32 2.81
CA ASN A 305 -5.03 20.97 2.30
C ASN A 305 -3.87 20.06 2.72
N CYS A 306 -2.62 20.56 2.70
CA CYS A 306 -1.48 19.82 3.24
C CYS A 306 -1.61 19.61 4.76
N GLU A 307 -2.01 20.64 5.51
CA GLU A 307 -2.27 20.53 6.96
C GLU A 307 -3.29 19.42 7.27
N ASN A 308 -4.40 19.38 6.53
CA ASN A 308 -5.42 18.35 6.67
C ASN A 308 -4.88 16.95 6.29
N ALA A 309 -4.06 16.86 5.23
CA ALA A 309 -3.45 15.59 4.81
C ALA A 309 -2.44 15.06 5.85
N VAL A 310 -1.66 15.94 6.47
CA VAL A 310 -0.77 15.61 7.59
C VAL A 310 -1.59 15.10 8.77
N HIS A 311 -2.67 15.80 9.14
CA HIS A 311 -3.54 15.36 10.23
C HIS A 311 -4.18 13.98 9.97
N ASN A 312 -4.69 13.74 8.75
CA ASN A 312 -5.27 12.45 8.37
C ASN A 312 -4.22 11.32 8.37
N THR A 313 -2.99 11.60 7.94
CA THR A 313 -1.91 10.61 7.95
C THR A 313 -1.48 10.27 9.37
N LEU A 314 -1.50 11.25 10.28
CA LEU A 314 -1.19 11.01 11.69
C LEU A 314 -2.24 10.13 12.39
N LYS A 315 -3.53 10.22 12.00
CA LYS A 315 -4.58 9.32 12.51
C LYS A 315 -4.30 7.85 12.20
N MET A 316 -3.84 7.57 10.97
CA MET A 316 -3.45 6.22 10.54
C MET A 316 -2.29 5.63 11.35
N VAL A 317 -1.42 6.51 11.85
CA VAL A 317 -0.20 6.13 12.54
C VAL A 317 -0.42 5.85 14.04
N LYS A 318 -1.62 6.13 14.63
CA LYS A 318 -1.94 6.15 16.09
C LYS A 318 -0.68 6.16 16.97
N VAL A 319 0.08 7.25 16.91
CA VAL A 319 1.36 7.36 17.65
C VAL A 319 1.13 7.21 19.17
N ALA A 320 -0.11 7.40 19.65
CA ALA A 320 -0.53 7.21 21.03
C ALA A 320 -0.57 5.75 21.51
N ASN A 321 -1.01 4.81 20.65
CA ASN A 321 -1.42 3.49 21.11
C ASN A 321 -0.35 2.40 20.87
N GLU A 322 0.70 2.70 20.11
CA GLU A 322 1.77 1.75 19.75
C GLU A 322 3.16 2.40 19.73
N VAL A 323 3.54 2.96 20.87
CA VAL A 323 4.85 3.59 21.14
C VAL A 323 6.06 2.74 20.76
N HIS A 324 5.92 1.42 20.80
CA HIS A 324 7.00 0.46 20.49
C HIS A 324 7.32 0.36 19.00
N VAL A 325 6.42 0.78 18.13
CA VAL A 325 6.61 0.68 16.67
C VAL A 325 7.37 1.92 16.16
N ASP A 326 7.31 3.01 16.90
CA ASP A 326 8.01 4.26 16.59
C ASP A 326 9.54 4.08 16.75
N PRO A 327 10.32 4.14 15.66
CA PRO A 327 11.76 3.98 15.72
C PRO A 327 12.46 5.11 16.48
N VAL A 328 11.87 6.31 16.52
CA VAL A 328 12.38 7.45 17.28
C VAL A 328 12.15 7.24 18.76
N ILE A 329 10.97 6.77 19.18
CA ILE A 329 10.73 6.45 20.60
C ILE A 329 11.62 5.29 21.06
N ARG A 330 11.71 4.20 20.31
CA ARG A 330 12.59 3.07 20.65
C ARG A 330 14.04 3.49 20.81
N HIS A 331 14.55 4.34 19.92
CA HIS A 331 15.94 4.75 19.99
C HIS A 331 16.16 5.85 21.03
N ALA A 332 15.40 6.95 20.97
CA ALA A 332 15.60 8.13 21.79
C ALA A 332 15.12 7.97 23.24
N CYS A 333 14.13 7.10 23.50
CA CYS A 333 13.57 6.83 24.83
C CYS A 333 14.00 5.46 25.38
N SER A 334 14.95 4.78 24.73
CA SER A 334 15.47 3.44 25.09
C SER A 334 15.77 3.29 26.58
N GLN A 335 16.41 4.28 27.20
CA GLN A 335 16.81 4.22 28.60
C GLN A 335 15.62 4.08 29.58
N LEU A 336 14.47 4.71 29.27
CA LEU A 336 13.25 4.57 30.07
C LEU A 336 12.48 3.31 29.68
N LEU A 337 12.47 2.94 28.40
CA LEU A 337 11.83 1.73 27.89
C LEU A 337 12.50 0.43 28.36
N GLU A 338 13.80 0.44 28.63
CA GLU A 338 14.52 -0.71 29.17
C GLU A 338 14.51 -0.73 30.71
N GLY A 339 14.08 0.38 31.33
CA GLY A 339 14.06 0.59 32.77
C GLY A 339 12.65 0.75 33.32
N LYS A 340 12.26 2.00 33.60
CA LYS A 340 11.04 2.35 34.35
C LYS A 340 9.75 2.09 33.58
N CYS A 341 9.76 2.27 32.26
CA CYS A 341 8.64 2.08 31.36
C CYS A 341 8.77 0.80 30.55
N ARG A 342 9.35 -0.24 31.17
CA ARG A 342 9.54 -1.54 30.53
C ARG A 342 8.19 -2.22 30.30
N PRO A 343 7.87 -2.65 29.07
CA PRO A 343 6.66 -3.43 28.81
C PRO A 343 6.72 -4.77 29.56
N ILE A 344 5.67 -5.08 30.30
CA ILE A 344 5.55 -6.33 31.05
C ILE A 344 5.10 -7.43 30.09
N GLU A 345 6.01 -8.34 29.73
CA GLU A 345 5.67 -9.59 29.05
C GLU A 345 5.25 -10.62 30.11
N ASP A 346 3.97 -10.66 30.48
CA ASP A 346 3.49 -11.73 31.36
C ASP A 346 3.23 -13.02 30.57
N LYS A 347 3.84 -14.13 30.99
CA LYS A 347 3.87 -15.40 30.25
C LYS A 347 2.67 -16.30 30.52
N ASN A 348 1.77 -15.95 31.44
CA ASN A 348 0.74 -16.87 31.94
C ASN A 348 -0.70 -16.35 32.01
N GLU A 349 -1.01 -15.14 31.55
CA GLU A 349 -2.40 -14.71 31.37
C GLU A 349 -2.56 -13.97 30.04
N LEU A 350 -3.57 -14.37 29.25
CA LEU A 350 -4.03 -13.66 28.06
C LEU A 350 -4.78 -12.37 28.48
N LYS A 351 -4.07 -11.50 29.21
CA LYS A 351 -4.41 -10.10 29.42
C LYS A 351 -3.21 -9.33 28.92
N THR A 352 -3.26 -8.94 27.66
CA THR A 352 -2.39 -7.89 27.13
C THR A 352 -2.52 -6.67 28.04
N ALA A 353 -1.51 -6.39 28.85
CA ALA A 353 -1.33 -5.04 29.39
C ALA A 353 -1.35 -4.09 28.18
N ALA A 354 -2.21 -3.07 28.23
CA ALA A 354 -2.51 -2.26 27.07
C ALA A 354 -1.24 -1.53 26.63
N THR A 355 -0.92 -1.55 25.34
CA THR A 355 0.18 -0.75 24.75
C THR A 355 0.03 0.76 25.01
N SER A 356 -1.17 1.21 25.41
CA SER A 356 -1.48 2.54 25.97
C SER A 356 -0.63 2.88 27.22
N ASP A 357 -0.30 1.88 28.05
CA ASP A 357 0.36 2.08 29.35
C ASP A 357 1.82 2.55 29.20
N THR A 358 2.48 2.19 28.09
CA THR A 358 3.87 2.62 27.83
C THR A 358 3.95 4.10 27.49
N PHE A 359 3.03 4.61 26.68
CA PHE A 359 2.98 6.04 26.35
C PHE A 359 2.71 6.89 27.60
N GLU A 360 1.71 6.48 28.39
CA GLU A 360 1.36 7.13 29.65
C GLU A 360 2.52 7.09 30.65
N CYS A 361 3.27 5.98 30.70
CA CYS A 361 4.49 5.91 31.50
C CYS A 361 5.56 6.91 31.03
N LEU A 362 5.80 7.02 29.72
CA LEU A 362 6.77 7.98 29.18
C LEU A 362 6.34 9.43 29.41
N ILE A 363 5.05 9.75 29.27
CA ILE A 363 4.49 11.08 29.56
C ILE A 363 4.65 11.42 31.05
N SER A 364 4.36 10.48 31.95
CA SER A 364 4.51 10.72 33.40
C SER A 364 5.97 10.89 33.84
N HIS A 365 6.92 10.45 33.02
CA HIS A 365 8.37 10.60 33.25
C HIS A 365 9.03 11.61 32.31
N ILE A 366 8.28 12.57 31.76
CA ILE A 366 8.81 13.53 30.79
C ILE A 366 9.91 14.44 31.35
N GLU A 367 9.91 14.64 32.67
CA GLU A 367 10.93 15.40 33.41
C GLU A 367 12.05 14.51 33.98
N ASP A 368 12.03 13.20 33.69
CA ASP A 368 13.04 12.27 34.19
C ASP A 368 14.40 12.52 33.54
N PRO A 369 15.52 12.42 34.28
CA PRO A 369 16.87 12.58 33.72
C PRO A 369 17.22 11.59 32.60
N GLY A 370 16.56 10.43 32.55
CA GLY A 370 16.68 9.43 31.48
C GLY A 370 15.89 9.79 30.21
N MET A 371 15.09 10.87 30.24
CA MET A 371 14.36 11.38 29.09
C MET A 371 15.29 12.26 28.25
N THR A 372 15.82 11.72 27.15
CA THR A 372 16.73 12.50 26.30
C THR A 372 16.01 13.72 25.69
N PRO A 373 16.69 14.83 25.38
CA PRO A 373 16.06 15.99 24.73
C PRO A 373 15.35 15.64 23.42
N SER A 374 15.87 14.65 22.69
CA SER A 374 15.24 14.11 21.49
C SER A 374 13.94 13.36 21.81
N CYS A 375 13.93 12.55 22.88
CA CYS A 375 12.73 11.86 23.35
C CYS A 375 11.67 12.86 23.84
N ILE A 376 12.05 13.86 24.66
CA ILE A 376 11.13 14.91 25.14
C ILE A 376 10.48 15.64 23.96
N LYS A 377 11.30 16.11 23.01
CA LYS A 377 10.80 16.81 21.83
C LYS A 377 9.77 15.96 21.07
N HIS A 378 10.08 14.69 20.86
CA HIS A 378 9.22 13.77 20.14
C HIS A 378 7.94 13.42 20.93
N MET A 379 8.02 13.23 22.24
CA MET A 379 6.87 13.02 23.11
C MET A 379 5.93 14.23 23.15
N HIS A 380 6.47 15.45 23.12
CA HIS A 380 5.69 16.67 22.97
C HIS A 380 5.10 16.82 21.56
N GLU A 381 5.74 16.28 20.52
CA GLU A 381 5.13 16.15 19.19
C GLU A 381 3.91 15.26 19.28
N ILE A 382 4.05 14.05 19.82
CA ILE A 382 2.98 13.07 19.94
C ILE A 382 1.81 13.60 20.79
N ALA A 383 2.10 14.12 21.99
CA ALA A 383 1.08 14.65 22.91
C ALA A 383 0.27 15.80 22.31
N PHE A 384 0.92 16.68 21.54
CA PHE A 384 0.23 17.76 20.83
C PHE A 384 -0.77 17.24 19.78
N PHE A 385 -0.49 16.08 19.19
CA PHE A 385 -1.39 15.46 18.21
C PHE A 385 -2.52 14.67 18.88
N ILE A 386 -2.24 13.98 19.98
CA ILE A 386 -3.27 13.28 20.78
C ILE A 386 -4.30 14.28 21.31
N ALA A 387 -3.85 15.40 21.89
CA ALA A 387 -4.74 16.43 22.41
C ALA A 387 -5.59 17.14 21.33
N ARG A 388 -5.28 16.93 20.05
CA ARG A 388 -6.03 17.44 18.89
C ARG A 388 -6.79 16.36 18.14
N ASP A 389 -6.77 15.12 18.64
CA ASP A 389 -7.58 14.04 18.12
C ASP A 389 -9.03 14.21 18.64
N VAL A 390 -9.86 14.88 17.84
CA VAL A 390 -11.26 15.24 18.17
C VAL A 390 -12.19 14.02 18.29
N THR A 391 -11.67 12.79 18.19
CA THR A 391 -12.46 11.55 18.29
C THR A 391 -12.38 10.81 19.63
N VAL A 392 -11.68 11.35 20.64
CA VAL A 392 -11.59 10.72 21.98
C VAL A 392 -12.46 11.42 23.03
N ASP A 393 -13.24 12.44 22.68
CA ASP A 393 -13.95 13.19 23.71
C ASP A 393 -15.39 13.62 23.39
N GLN A 394 -16.27 12.62 23.26
CA GLN A 394 -17.72 12.84 23.46
C GLN A 394 -18.20 12.44 24.87
N ASN A 395 -17.29 12.01 25.76
CA ASN A 395 -17.66 11.53 27.10
C ASN A 395 -16.98 12.29 28.28
N LEU A 396 -16.15 13.32 28.07
CA LEU A 396 -15.69 14.23 29.15
C LEU A 396 -16.33 15.63 29.07
N LEU A 397 -17.46 15.76 28.38
CA LEU A 397 -18.32 16.96 28.42
C LEU A 397 -19.72 16.70 28.99
N GLU A 398 -19.84 15.75 29.93
CA GLU A 398 -20.95 15.70 30.89
C GLU A 398 -20.44 15.59 32.33
#